data_AF-A0A251WY05-F1
#
_entry.id   AF-A0A251WY05-F1
#
_cell.length_a   1.000
_cell.length_b   1.000
_cell.length_c   1.000
_cell.angle_alpha   90.00
_cell.angle_beta   90.00
_cell.angle_gamma   90.00
#
_symmetry.space_group_name_H-M   'P 1'
#
loop_
_entity.id
_entity.type
_entity.pdbx_description
1 polymer ?
#
loop_
_entity_poly.entity_id
_entity_poly.type
_entity_poly.pdbx_seq_one_letter_code
_entity_poly.pdbx_strand_id
1 'polypeptide(L)'
;MTKITSPLHTAKTSSKIPPLEFKLQPANGHQPRYKNRIVPTPDFNLGKYTFKAVIDWVEVEIRLTTNSQVRHIQHSLLQTQSRKCFVKEIDGNGHGTSQAFRIKFQEPESLAFVAQRLEKLAKQHPYGTAPQVVDIEVSVDAYSHARRDIEHQRMVGLLTKTLYAKGEHFKSSLKKPRFTWGKLPKETEFVTPDTSNPLPPYVNVYDHDLYKSAAVDATFYLGARKHGSLTRIMHKVIDTQTKHTSKALAEDEKRARIEVRTGKDWLRENELTEVADFRSYSFTKMQGDFFQFKLPLLGKTTPQSKSKFNDITGIDTFRNGGTIAVQGRDLLLKPFRSNVFKVLKAHLRRRGNPFRTPSIRKEGAVDFISYSELSKNIRTALQNLTDREGNAWRKLY
;
A
#
# COMPACT_ATOMS: atom_id res chain seq x y z
N MET A 1 -5.98 15.06 28.52
CA MET A 1 -6.36 14.49 27.20
C MET A 1 -6.33 12.98 27.30
N THR A 2 -7.37 12.28 26.82
CA THR A 2 -7.41 10.81 26.82
C THR A 2 -6.43 10.28 25.76
N LYS A 3 -5.60 9.31 26.13
CA LYS A 3 -4.71 8.58 25.22
C LYS A 3 -5.21 7.14 25.06
N ILE A 4 -4.95 6.55 23.90
CA ILE A 4 -5.06 5.10 23.69
C ILE A 4 -3.70 4.57 23.23
N THR A 5 -3.39 3.34 23.61
CA THR A 5 -2.19 2.64 23.18
C THR A 5 -2.57 1.54 22.20
N SER A 6 -1.94 1.53 21.04
CA SER A 6 -2.04 0.44 20.07
C SER A 6 -0.83 -0.47 20.26
N PRO A 7 -1.02 -1.76 20.62
CA PRO A 7 0.09 -2.68 20.75
C PRO A 7 0.80 -2.88 19.42
N LEU A 8 2.12 -3.06 19.49
CA LEU A 8 2.96 -3.55 18.40
C LEU A 8 3.51 -4.90 18.83
N HIS A 9 3.48 -5.88 17.94
CA HIS A 9 4.01 -7.21 18.21
C HIS A 9 4.89 -7.67 17.06
N THR A 10 5.72 -8.67 17.35
CA THR A 10 6.61 -9.36 16.42
C THR A 10 6.14 -10.80 16.25
N ALA A 11 6.30 -11.34 15.04
CA ALA A 11 5.97 -12.72 14.71
C ALA A 11 7.23 -13.59 14.53
N LYS A 12 8.37 -12.99 14.19
CA LYS A 12 9.64 -13.69 13.94
C LYS A 12 10.63 -13.52 15.09
N THR A 13 10.64 -12.36 15.74
CA THR A 13 11.54 -12.09 16.86
C THR A 13 10.78 -12.03 18.19
N SER A 14 11.51 -12.18 19.31
CA SER A 14 10.98 -11.99 20.67
C SER A 14 11.11 -10.54 21.18
N SER A 15 11.40 -9.60 20.27
CA SER A 15 11.67 -8.20 20.62
C SER A 15 10.43 -7.52 21.19
N LYS A 16 10.54 -6.96 22.40
CA LYS A 16 9.49 -6.10 22.98
C LYS A 16 9.56 -4.71 22.35
N ILE A 17 8.49 -4.30 21.68
CA ILE A 17 8.42 -3.01 21.00
C ILE A 17 7.42 -2.12 21.74
N PRO A 18 7.80 -0.89 22.11
CA PRO A 18 6.87 0.06 22.72
C PRO A 18 5.62 0.25 21.85
N PRO A 19 4.42 0.27 22.45
CA PRO A 19 3.20 0.51 21.71
C PRO A 19 3.22 1.89 21.04
N LEU A 20 2.34 2.08 20.06
CA LEU A 20 2.07 3.41 19.52
C LEU A 20 1.03 4.10 20.39
N GLU A 21 1.33 5.32 20.81
CA GLU A 21 0.37 6.16 21.52
C GLU A 21 -0.42 7.01 20.53
N PHE A 22 -1.72 7.16 20.79
CA PHE A 22 -2.59 8.05 20.04
C PHE A 22 -3.34 8.95 21.02
N LYS A 23 -3.27 10.26 20.80
CA LYS A 23 -4.05 11.26 21.51
C LYS A 23 -5.45 11.30 20.89
N LEU A 24 -6.49 11.08 21.71
CA LEU A 24 -7.87 11.26 21.27
C LEU A 24 -8.22 12.74 21.32
N GLN A 25 -8.30 13.38 20.15
CA GLN A 25 -8.58 14.80 20.01
C GLN A 25 -9.96 15.00 19.38
N PRO A 26 -10.72 16.03 19.77
CA PRO A 26 -11.91 16.43 19.02
C PRO A 26 -11.55 16.67 17.55
N ALA A 27 -12.42 16.22 16.65
CA ALA A 27 -12.26 16.53 15.24
C ALA A 27 -12.51 18.03 15.02
N ASN A 28 -11.51 18.74 14.49
CA ASN A 28 -11.61 20.16 14.20
C ASN A 28 -12.26 20.40 12.83
N GLY A 29 -13.25 21.28 12.76
CA GLY A 29 -13.84 21.76 11.50
C GLY A 29 -15.33 22.09 11.60
N HIS A 30 -15.79 22.99 10.75
CA HIS A 30 -17.20 23.46 10.74
C HIS A 30 -18.16 22.50 10.02
N GLN A 31 -17.65 21.55 9.24
CA GLN A 31 -18.50 20.63 8.51
C GLN A 31 -19.23 19.67 9.47
N PRO A 32 -20.53 19.35 9.22
CA PRO A 32 -21.32 18.49 10.09
C PRO A 32 -20.69 17.13 10.41
N ARG A 33 -19.79 16.62 9.53
CA ARG A 33 -19.09 15.35 9.72
C ARG A 33 -18.13 15.34 10.91
N TYR A 34 -17.65 16.50 11.36
CA TYR A 34 -16.71 16.61 12.49
C TYR A 34 -17.42 16.76 13.83
N LYS A 35 -18.71 17.16 13.82
CA LYS A 35 -19.49 17.38 15.04
C LYS A 35 -19.55 16.10 15.88
N ASN A 36 -19.19 16.21 17.16
CA ASN A 36 -19.16 15.11 18.12
C ASN A 36 -18.28 13.92 17.69
N ARG A 37 -17.25 14.17 16.86
CA ARG A 37 -16.25 13.15 16.51
C ARG A 37 -14.93 13.40 17.20
N ILE A 38 -14.18 12.32 17.39
CA ILE A 38 -12.80 12.34 17.84
C ILE A 38 -11.91 11.72 16.76
N VAL A 39 -10.64 12.07 16.78
CA VAL A 39 -9.60 11.54 15.91
C VAL A 39 -8.49 10.97 16.79
N PRO A 40 -8.07 9.71 16.57
CA PRO A 40 -6.86 9.18 17.20
C PRO A 40 -5.63 9.70 16.45
N THR A 41 -5.02 10.77 16.95
CA THR A 41 -3.82 11.37 16.35
C THR A 41 -2.56 10.71 16.95
N PRO A 42 -1.63 10.16 16.14
CA PRO A 42 -0.41 9.56 16.66
C PRO A 42 0.42 10.55 17.48
N ASP A 43 0.90 10.14 18.66
CA ASP A 43 1.95 10.84 19.41
C ASP A 43 3.31 10.34 18.91
N PHE A 44 3.67 10.74 17.67
CA PHE A 44 4.81 10.19 16.96
C PHE A 44 5.62 11.30 16.28
N ASN A 45 6.89 11.42 16.62
CA ASN A 45 7.77 12.44 16.04
C ASN A 45 8.34 11.97 14.69
N LEU A 46 7.72 12.40 13.59
CA LEU A 46 8.19 12.11 12.23
C LEU A 46 9.51 12.80 11.88
N GLY A 47 9.87 13.87 12.59
CA GLY A 47 11.15 14.58 12.42
C GLY A 47 12.38 13.75 12.77
N LYS A 48 12.22 12.57 13.40
CA LYS A 48 13.30 11.59 13.65
C LYS A 48 13.64 10.73 12.44
N TYR A 49 12.97 10.95 11.31
CA TYR A 49 13.07 10.12 10.12
C TYR A 49 13.35 10.95 8.88
N THR A 50 14.13 10.37 7.98
CA THR A 50 14.31 10.86 6.62
C THR A 50 13.55 9.98 5.66
N PHE A 51 12.74 10.60 4.80
CA PHE A 51 11.95 9.90 3.79
C PHE A 51 12.60 10.01 2.41
N LYS A 52 12.72 8.90 1.70
CA LYS A 52 13.29 8.84 0.35
C LYS A 52 12.45 7.97 -0.57
N ALA A 53 12.09 8.49 -1.74
CA ALA A 53 11.42 7.70 -2.78
C ALA A 53 12.40 7.21 -3.84
N VAL A 54 12.22 5.96 -4.27
CA VAL A 54 13.06 5.26 -5.27
C VAL A 54 12.20 4.41 -6.20
N ILE A 55 12.71 4.17 -7.40
CA ILE A 55 12.18 3.16 -8.32
C ILE A 55 12.96 1.89 -8.02
N ASP A 56 12.33 0.90 -7.39
CA ASP A 56 12.99 -0.36 -7.06
C ASP A 56 13.19 -1.19 -8.34
N TRP A 57 12.26 -1.11 -9.30
CA TRP A 57 12.44 -1.68 -10.64
C TRP A 57 11.38 -1.21 -11.63
N VAL A 58 11.68 -1.37 -12.92
CA VAL A 58 10.73 -1.25 -14.03
C VAL A 58 10.85 -2.46 -14.95
N GLU A 59 9.73 -2.98 -15.43
CA GLU A 59 9.69 -4.08 -16.41
C GLU A 59 9.13 -3.56 -17.73
N VAL A 60 9.85 -3.83 -18.82
CA VAL A 60 9.52 -3.42 -20.18
C VAL A 60 9.33 -4.67 -21.04
N GLU A 61 8.25 -4.72 -21.80
CA GLU A 61 8.01 -5.71 -22.85
C GLU A 61 8.51 -5.15 -24.18
N ILE A 62 9.33 -5.93 -24.88
CA ILE A 62 9.80 -5.63 -26.23
C ILE A 62 9.35 -6.71 -27.19
N ARG A 63 9.08 -6.31 -28.44
CA ARG A 63 8.87 -7.22 -29.57
C ARG A 63 9.86 -6.88 -30.67
N LEU A 64 10.67 -7.86 -31.07
CA LEU A 64 11.69 -7.74 -32.10
C LEU A 64 11.10 -8.06 -33.48
N THR A 65 11.74 -7.57 -34.54
CA THR A 65 11.40 -7.95 -35.93
C THR A 65 11.85 -9.37 -36.26
N THR A 66 12.91 -9.86 -35.62
CA THR A 66 13.50 -11.18 -35.83
C THR A 66 13.61 -11.96 -34.52
N ASN A 67 13.67 -13.28 -34.63
CA ASN A 67 13.90 -14.15 -33.48
C ASN A 67 15.28 -13.87 -32.87
N SER A 68 15.34 -13.76 -31.54
CA SER A 68 16.58 -13.68 -30.78
C SER A 68 16.56 -14.63 -29.60
N GLN A 69 17.67 -14.73 -28.87
CA GLN A 69 17.78 -15.56 -27.67
C GLN A 69 17.93 -14.66 -26.45
N VAL A 70 17.41 -15.10 -25.29
CA VAL A 70 17.53 -14.37 -24.02
C VAL A 70 18.98 -13.97 -23.73
N ARG A 71 19.93 -14.88 -23.97
CA ARG A 71 21.37 -14.61 -23.76
C ARG A 71 21.92 -13.48 -24.64
N HIS A 72 21.42 -13.31 -25.87
CA HIS A 72 21.87 -12.25 -26.76
C HIS A 72 21.35 -10.89 -26.29
N ILE A 73 20.06 -10.81 -25.96
CA ILE A 73 19.46 -9.59 -25.39
C ILE A 73 20.13 -9.22 -24.07
N GLN A 74 20.30 -10.19 -23.18
CA GLN A 74 20.99 -10.01 -21.91
C GLN A 74 22.43 -9.55 -22.11
N HIS A 75 23.18 -10.12 -23.06
CA HIS A 75 24.55 -9.72 -23.35
C HIS A 75 24.64 -8.28 -23.85
N SER A 76 23.77 -7.87 -24.79
CA SER A 76 23.67 -6.50 -25.29
C SER A 76 23.41 -5.48 -24.15
N LEU A 77 22.57 -5.86 -23.18
CA LEU A 77 22.29 -5.04 -22.01
C LEU A 77 23.43 -5.04 -20.98
N LEU A 78 24.13 -6.17 -20.78
CA LEU A 78 25.24 -6.28 -19.83
C LEU A 78 26.55 -5.66 -20.33
N GLN A 79 26.79 -5.60 -21.64
CA GLN A 79 27.90 -4.79 -22.20
C GLN A 79 27.80 -3.32 -21.77
N THR A 80 26.61 -2.90 -21.36
CA THR A 80 26.28 -1.51 -21.07
C THR A 80 25.79 -1.27 -19.64
N GLN A 81 25.66 -2.30 -18.81
CA GLN A 81 25.13 -2.22 -17.43
C GLN A 81 25.75 -3.29 -16.52
N SER A 82 25.88 -2.99 -15.22
CA SER A 82 26.11 -3.99 -14.18
C SER A 82 24.92 -4.97 -14.05
N ARG A 83 25.10 -6.08 -13.33
CA ARG A 83 24.21 -7.28 -13.27
C ARG A 83 22.75 -7.06 -12.79
N LYS A 84 22.20 -5.84 -12.81
CA LYS A 84 20.87 -5.48 -12.29
C LYS A 84 19.73 -5.61 -13.32
N CYS A 85 19.94 -6.28 -14.45
CA CYS A 85 18.91 -6.47 -15.47
C CYS A 85 18.59 -7.95 -15.67
N PHE A 86 17.31 -8.31 -15.78
CA PHE A 86 16.86 -9.69 -16.00
C PHE A 86 15.97 -9.79 -17.25
N VAL A 87 16.35 -10.62 -18.20
CA VAL A 87 15.57 -10.87 -19.43
C VAL A 87 14.83 -12.21 -19.34
N LYS A 88 13.58 -12.24 -19.79
CA LYS A 88 12.76 -13.45 -19.95
C LYS A 88 12.05 -13.44 -21.28
N GLU A 89 11.91 -14.59 -21.92
CA GLU A 89 11.00 -14.76 -23.06
C GLU A 89 9.53 -14.77 -22.61
N ILE A 90 8.63 -14.29 -23.47
CA ILE A 90 7.17 -14.31 -23.22
C ILE A 90 6.54 -15.52 -23.90
N ASP A 91 6.88 -15.72 -25.17
CA ASP A 91 6.25 -16.69 -26.07
C ASP A 91 7.24 -17.84 -26.38
N GLY A 92 8.00 -18.30 -25.39
CA GLY A 92 9.05 -19.30 -25.62
C GLY A 92 8.48 -20.67 -26.02
N ASN A 93 8.71 -21.08 -27.27
CA ASN A 93 8.28 -22.38 -27.81
C ASN A 93 9.18 -23.56 -27.36
N GLY A 94 10.00 -23.39 -26.32
CA GLY A 94 10.98 -24.40 -25.88
C GLY A 94 12.25 -24.51 -26.75
N HIS A 95 12.30 -23.83 -27.90
CA HIS A 95 13.48 -23.80 -28.80
C HIS A 95 14.51 -22.71 -28.43
N GLY A 96 14.33 -22.01 -27.32
CA GLY A 96 15.26 -21.00 -26.81
C GLY A 96 15.37 -19.72 -27.65
N THR A 97 14.48 -19.51 -28.63
CA THR A 97 14.36 -18.28 -29.42
C THR A 97 12.94 -17.71 -29.31
N SER A 98 12.82 -16.38 -29.31
CA SER A 98 11.54 -15.67 -29.29
C SER A 98 11.67 -14.30 -29.95
N GLN A 99 10.55 -13.70 -30.34
CA GLN A 99 10.47 -12.29 -30.72
C GLN A 99 10.05 -11.41 -29.53
N ALA A 100 9.46 -11.98 -28.48
CA ALA A 100 8.86 -11.23 -27.39
C ALA A 100 9.58 -11.48 -26.07
N PHE A 101 10.05 -10.41 -25.44
CA PHE A 101 10.82 -10.47 -24.20
C PHE A 101 10.30 -9.49 -23.15
N ARG A 102 10.42 -9.86 -21.88
CA ARG A 102 10.36 -8.94 -20.75
C ARG A 102 11.74 -8.68 -20.20
N ILE A 103 12.05 -7.40 -20.05
CA ILE A 103 13.30 -6.90 -19.51
C ILE A 103 12.98 -6.19 -18.22
N LYS A 104 13.45 -6.73 -17.09
CA LYS A 104 13.32 -6.12 -15.78
C LYS A 104 14.61 -5.41 -15.39
N PHE A 105 14.56 -4.08 -15.34
CA PHE A 105 15.63 -3.23 -14.83
C PHE A 105 15.44 -3.04 -13.32
N GLN A 106 16.36 -3.57 -12.52
CA GLN A 106 16.34 -3.44 -11.06
C GLN A 106 17.15 -2.24 -10.62
N GLU A 107 16.59 -1.47 -9.71
CA GLU A 107 17.16 -0.25 -9.13
C GLU A 107 17.84 0.61 -10.21
N PRO A 108 17.13 0.96 -11.30
CA PRO A 108 17.72 1.76 -12.36
C PRO A 108 18.16 3.12 -11.80
N GLU A 109 19.26 3.65 -12.32
CA GLU A 109 19.75 4.99 -11.94
C GLU A 109 18.71 6.08 -12.22
N SER A 110 18.00 5.94 -13.35
CA SER A 110 16.84 6.73 -13.77
C SER A 110 16.09 6.01 -14.88
N LEU A 111 14.89 6.47 -15.21
CA LEU A 111 14.14 6.01 -16.38
C LEU A 111 14.72 6.56 -17.68
N ALA A 112 15.36 7.75 -17.66
CA ALA A 112 16.13 8.26 -18.78
C ALA A 112 17.27 7.31 -19.17
N PHE A 113 17.95 6.73 -18.16
CA PHE A 113 18.95 5.69 -18.37
C PHE A 113 18.33 4.45 -19.04
N VAL A 114 17.16 3.99 -18.57
CA VAL A 114 16.47 2.84 -19.18
C VAL A 114 16.15 3.09 -20.65
N ALA A 115 15.64 4.28 -20.99
CA ALA A 115 15.35 4.66 -22.38
C ALA A 115 16.59 4.60 -23.28
N GLN A 116 17.72 5.17 -22.85
CA GLN A 116 18.99 5.08 -23.59
C GLN A 116 19.44 3.63 -23.84
N ARG A 117 19.20 2.72 -22.89
CA ARG A 117 19.55 1.30 -23.05
C ARG A 117 18.65 0.60 -24.05
N LEU A 118 17.36 0.92 -24.06
CA LEU A 118 16.43 0.41 -25.07
C LEU A 118 16.80 0.94 -26.47
N GLU A 119 17.16 2.22 -26.61
CA GLU A 119 17.64 2.77 -27.88
C GLU A 119 18.91 2.07 -28.39
N LYS A 120 19.88 1.81 -27.50
CA LYS A 120 21.09 1.06 -27.85
C LYS A 120 20.78 -0.39 -28.24
N LEU A 121 19.86 -1.03 -27.53
CA LEU A 121 19.42 -2.39 -27.84
C LEU A 121 18.75 -2.45 -29.22
N ALA A 122 17.93 -1.46 -29.58
CA ALA A 122 17.25 -1.37 -30.87
C ALA A 122 18.21 -1.37 -32.08
N LYS A 123 19.44 -0.84 -31.91
CA LYS A 123 20.47 -0.84 -32.97
C LYS A 123 20.97 -2.24 -33.32
N GLN A 124 20.94 -3.16 -32.36
CA GLN A 124 21.40 -4.54 -32.53
C GLN A 124 20.23 -5.50 -32.76
N HIS A 125 19.07 -5.20 -32.17
CA HIS A 125 17.86 -6.01 -32.22
C HIS A 125 16.66 -5.09 -32.53
N PRO A 126 16.38 -4.80 -33.80
CA PRO A 126 15.32 -3.87 -34.18
C PRO A 126 13.96 -4.29 -33.64
N TYR A 127 13.20 -3.31 -33.15
CA TYR A 127 11.87 -3.53 -32.59
C TYR A 127 10.81 -3.57 -33.69
N GLY A 128 9.90 -4.55 -33.62
CA GLY A 128 8.71 -4.61 -34.45
C GLY A 128 7.59 -3.68 -33.95
N THR A 129 7.57 -3.39 -32.64
CA THR A 129 6.69 -2.39 -32.01
C THR A 129 7.45 -1.64 -30.92
N ALA A 130 7.02 -0.42 -30.60
CA ALA A 130 7.64 0.37 -29.52
C ALA A 130 7.66 -0.41 -28.19
N PRO A 131 8.78 -0.40 -27.44
CA PRO A 131 8.87 -1.00 -26.11
C PRO A 131 7.80 -0.48 -25.15
N GLN A 132 7.12 -1.38 -24.45
CA GLN A 132 6.01 -1.03 -23.56
C GLN A 132 6.38 -1.28 -22.10
N VAL A 133 6.18 -0.31 -21.22
CA VAL A 133 6.27 -0.50 -19.77
C VAL A 133 5.08 -1.33 -19.31
N VAL A 134 5.36 -2.47 -18.68
CA VAL A 134 4.31 -3.41 -18.26
C VAL A 134 4.07 -3.42 -16.76
N ASP A 135 5.07 -2.96 -16.01
CA ASP A 135 5.05 -2.98 -14.56
C ASP A 135 6.16 -2.07 -14.00
N ILE A 136 5.91 -1.44 -12.87
CA ILE A 136 6.88 -0.61 -12.15
C ILE A 136 6.63 -0.73 -10.65
N GLU A 137 7.71 -0.75 -9.86
CA GLU A 137 7.66 -0.69 -8.40
C GLU A 137 8.34 0.57 -7.88
N VAL A 138 7.56 1.37 -7.15
CA VAL A 138 8.02 2.59 -6.50
C VAL A 138 7.94 2.40 -4.99
N SER A 139 9.02 2.75 -4.30
CA SER A 139 9.16 2.59 -2.86
C SER A 139 9.41 3.90 -2.18
N VAL A 140 8.83 4.07 -0.99
CA VAL A 140 9.15 5.15 -0.06
C VAL A 140 9.74 4.52 1.20
N ASP A 141 10.98 4.89 1.45
CA ASP A 141 11.78 4.43 2.57
C ASP A 141 11.82 5.49 3.67
N ALA A 142 11.62 5.07 4.92
CA ALA A 142 11.79 5.88 6.11
C ALA A 142 13.00 5.36 6.92
N TYR A 143 14.06 6.16 6.93
CA TYR A 143 15.29 5.91 7.67
C TYR A 143 15.26 6.64 9.00
N SER A 144 15.46 5.93 10.11
CA SER A 144 15.60 6.55 11.43
C SER A 144 16.98 7.18 11.57
N HIS A 145 17.05 8.40 12.11
CA HIS A 145 18.34 9.05 12.44
C HIS A 145 19.12 8.28 13.50
N ALA A 146 18.42 7.58 14.39
CA ALA A 146 19.04 6.74 15.41
C ALA A 146 19.54 5.39 14.87
N ARG A 147 19.12 4.98 13.66
CA ARG A 147 19.51 3.72 13.00
C ARG A 147 19.32 2.47 13.88
N ARG A 148 18.19 2.41 14.59
CA ARG A 148 17.82 1.26 15.44
C ARG A 148 16.59 0.56 14.88
N ASP A 149 16.63 -0.77 14.84
CA ASP A 149 15.52 -1.63 14.39
C ASP A 149 14.18 -1.24 15.04
N ILE A 150 14.20 -0.91 16.33
CA ILE A 150 12.99 -0.53 17.08
C ILE A 150 12.31 0.71 16.48
N GLU A 151 13.06 1.69 15.98
CA GLU A 151 12.50 2.89 15.38
C GLU A 151 11.91 2.59 14.00
N HIS A 152 12.54 1.72 13.22
CA HIS A 152 11.99 1.28 11.93
C HIS A 152 10.74 0.43 12.13
N GLN A 153 10.73 -0.49 13.08
CA GLN A 153 9.56 -1.28 13.44
C GLN A 153 8.40 -0.42 13.94
N ARG A 154 8.67 0.61 14.77
CA ARG A 154 7.64 1.58 15.17
C ARG A 154 7.09 2.36 13.97
N MET A 155 7.94 2.73 13.01
CA MET A 155 7.49 3.34 11.75
C MET A 155 6.65 2.37 10.91
N VAL A 156 7.02 1.08 10.79
CA VAL A 156 6.18 0.06 10.14
C VAL A 156 4.81 -0.05 10.82
N GLY A 157 4.79 -0.04 12.15
CA GLY A 157 3.55 0.03 12.94
C GLY A 157 2.72 1.26 12.59
N LEU A 158 3.33 2.44 12.50
CA LEU A 158 2.63 3.68 12.16
C LEU A 158 2.06 3.64 10.74
N LEU A 159 2.85 3.21 9.77
CA LEU A 159 2.45 3.08 8.37
C LEU A 159 1.26 2.12 8.24
N THR A 160 1.33 0.94 8.86
CA THR A 160 0.25 -0.06 8.80
C THR A 160 -1.02 0.41 9.53
N LYS A 161 -0.92 1.08 10.68
CA LYS A 161 -2.08 1.58 11.45
C LYS A 161 -2.79 2.76 10.78
N THR A 162 -2.07 3.53 9.95
CA THR A 162 -2.63 4.72 9.29
C THR A 162 -2.88 4.53 7.80
N LEU A 163 -2.46 3.41 7.21
CA LEU A 163 -2.73 3.10 5.81
C LEU A 163 -4.24 3.11 5.53
N TYR A 164 -4.62 3.71 4.42
CA TYR A 164 -5.99 3.76 3.93
C TYR A 164 -6.08 3.03 2.59
N ALA A 165 -7.05 2.12 2.47
CA ALA A 165 -7.29 1.36 1.25
C ALA A 165 -8.55 1.84 0.52
N LYS A 166 -8.54 1.86 -0.82
CA LYS A 166 -9.79 1.99 -1.60
C LYS A 166 -10.69 0.76 -1.36
N GLY A 167 -12.01 0.95 -1.43
CA GLY A 167 -12.99 -0.08 -1.03
C GLY A 167 -12.89 -1.41 -1.80
N GLU A 168 -12.36 -1.39 -3.02
CA GLU A 168 -12.19 -2.59 -3.86
C GLU A 168 -11.23 -3.63 -3.28
N HIS A 169 -10.26 -3.20 -2.46
CA HIS A 169 -9.31 -4.12 -1.83
C HIS A 169 -9.97 -5.08 -0.82
N PHE A 170 -11.18 -4.77 -0.35
CA PHE A 170 -11.91 -5.60 0.60
C PHE A 170 -12.84 -6.62 -0.09
N LYS A 171 -13.08 -6.50 -1.40
CA LYS A 171 -14.08 -7.32 -2.12
C LYS A 171 -13.60 -8.72 -2.49
N SER A 172 -12.29 -8.94 -2.60
CA SER A 172 -11.70 -10.21 -3.05
C SER A 172 -10.74 -10.74 -1.99
N SER A 173 -10.86 -12.02 -1.64
CA SER A 173 -9.97 -12.70 -0.67
C SER A 173 -8.48 -12.51 -0.99
N LEU A 174 -8.11 -12.58 -2.26
CA LEU A 174 -6.73 -12.36 -2.72
C LEU A 174 -6.21 -10.92 -2.54
N LYS A 175 -7.10 -9.93 -2.45
CA LYS A 175 -6.76 -8.50 -2.34
C LYS A 175 -6.85 -7.98 -0.90
N LYS A 176 -7.41 -8.79 0.02
CA LYS A 176 -7.64 -8.41 1.41
C LYS A 176 -6.33 -8.00 2.11
N PRO A 177 -6.41 -7.00 3.01
CA PRO A 177 -5.29 -6.64 3.88
C PRO A 177 -4.82 -7.84 4.70
N ARG A 178 -3.54 -8.18 4.57
CA ARG A 178 -2.94 -9.36 5.22
C ARG A 178 -1.50 -9.09 5.59
N PHE A 179 -0.93 -9.94 6.43
CA PHE A 179 0.50 -9.91 6.73
C PHE A 179 1.05 -11.33 6.76
N THR A 180 2.29 -11.50 6.30
CA THR A 180 2.97 -12.79 6.28
C THR A 180 4.35 -12.70 6.93
N TRP A 181 4.70 -13.72 7.70
CA TRP A 181 6.02 -13.85 8.31
C TRP A 181 6.78 -15.09 7.84
N GLY A 182 6.22 -15.83 6.87
CA GLY A 182 6.87 -16.98 6.27
C GLY A 182 6.29 -17.35 4.91
N LYS A 183 6.36 -18.62 4.53
CA LYS A 183 5.90 -19.13 3.23
C LYS A 183 4.68 -20.04 3.34
N LEU A 184 4.41 -20.57 4.52
CA LEU A 184 3.31 -21.50 4.74
C LEU A 184 2.00 -20.71 4.93
N PRO A 185 0.84 -21.28 4.56
CA PRO A 185 -0.45 -20.62 4.76
C PRO A 185 -0.71 -20.21 6.22
N LYS A 186 -0.26 -21.03 7.19
CA LYS A 186 -0.35 -20.75 8.64
C LYS A 186 0.49 -19.56 9.10
N GLU A 187 1.42 -19.09 8.26
CA GLU A 187 2.29 -17.94 8.52
C GLU A 187 1.74 -16.67 7.85
N THR A 188 0.42 -16.65 7.57
CA THR A 188 -0.31 -15.53 6.99
C THR A 188 -1.58 -15.30 7.79
N GLU A 189 -1.83 -14.03 8.13
CA GLU A 189 -3.05 -13.60 8.80
C GLU A 189 -3.68 -12.40 8.07
N PHE A 190 -4.98 -12.22 8.30
CA PHE A 190 -5.76 -11.12 7.75
C PHE A 190 -6.09 -10.10 8.84
N VAL A 191 -6.06 -8.82 8.48
CA VAL A 191 -6.39 -7.72 9.42
C VAL A 191 -7.89 -7.68 9.71
N THR A 192 -8.71 -8.09 8.76
CA THR A 192 -10.17 -8.14 8.85
C THR A 192 -10.63 -9.59 8.86
N PRO A 193 -11.75 -9.91 9.54
CA PRO A 193 -12.28 -11.27 9.55
C PRO A 193 -12.56 -11.77 8.13
N ASP A 194 -12.43 -13.08 7.95
CA ASP A 194 -12.79 -13.69 6.68
C ASP A 194 -14.31 -13.75 6.51
N THR A 195 -14.73 -13.40 5.30
CA THR A 195 -16.13 -13.17 4.92
C THR A 195 -16.45 -13.82 3.57
N SER A 196 -15.51 -14.59 2.99
CA SER A 196 -15.78 -15.34 1.76
C SER A 196 -16.74 -16.50 1.96
N ASN A 197 -16.91 -16.98 3.19
CA ASN A 197 -18.05 -17.79 3.58
C ASN A 197 -19.14 -16.87 4.14
N PRO A 198 -20.44 -17.18 3.93
CA PRO A 198 -21.50 -16.44 4.61
C PRO A 198 -21.11 -16.36 6.08
N LEU A 199 -20.94 -15.13 6.57
CA LEU A 199 -20.58 -14.90 7.96
C LEU A 199 -21.53 -15.77 8.78
N PRO A 200 -21.02 -16.70 9.60
CA PRO A 200 -21.88 -17.43 10.49
C PRO A 200 -22.81 -16.45 11.21
N PRO A 201 -24.08 -16.78 11.47
CA PRO A 201 -25.06 -15.86 12.05
C PRO A 201 -24.63 -15.23 13.39
N TYR A 202 -23.55 -15.75 13.98
CA TYR A 202 -22.93 -15.32 15.23
C TYR A 202 -21.63 -14.50 15.07
N VAL A 203 -21.11 -14.24 13.85
CA VAL A 203 -19.94 -13.34 13.72
C VAL A 203 -20.39 -11.92 14.04
N ASN A 204 -20.13 -11.54 15.27
CA ASN A 204 -20.39 -10.22 15.77
C ASN A 204 -19.35 -9.27 15.15
N VAL A 205 -19.73 -8.51 14.11
CA VAL A 205 -18.85 -7.51 13.47
C VAL A 205 -18.38 -6.43 14.48
N TYR A 206 -19.05 -6.32 15.63
CA TYR A 206 -18.67 -5.47 16.75
C TYR A 206 -17.64 -6.11 17.69
N ASP A 207 -17.35 -7.40 17.54
CA ASP A 207 -16.23 -8.05 18.23
C ASP A 207 -14.92 -7.51 17.64
N HIS A 208 -14.22 -6.74 18.47
CA HIS A 208 -13.00 -6.05 18.09
C HIS A 208 -11.79 -6.99 18.05
N ASP A 209 -11.88 -8.17 18.69
CA ASP A 209 -10.79 -9.16 18.71
C ASP A 209 -10.67 -9.91 17.37
N LEU A 210 -11.70 -9.82 16.51
CA LEU A 210 -11.65 -10.31 15.13
C LEU A 210 -10.72 -9.49 14.22
N TYR A 211 -10.32 -8.29 14.65
CA TYR A 211 -9.44 -7.42 13.88
C TYR A 211 -8.02 -7.50 14.42
N LYS A 212 -7.06 -7.74 13.52
CA LYS A 212 -5.69 -8.03 13.92
C LYS A 212 -4.73 -6.90 13.57
N SER A 213 -3.77 -6.64 14.45
CA SER A 213 -2.62 -5.80 14.12
C SER A 213 -1.67 -6.59 13.25
N ALA A 214 -1.07 -5.97 12.24
CA ALA A 214 0.06 -6.58 11.56
C ALA A 214 1.27 -6.65 12.50
N ALA A 215 1.96 -7.79 12.50
CA ALA A 215 3.26 -7.90 13.13
C ALA A 215 4.28 -7.00 12.41
N VAL A 216 5.07 -6.25 13.15
CA VAL A 216 5.98 -5.20 12.60
C VAL A 216 7.24 -5.75 11.93
N ASP A 217 7.56 -7.02 12.15
CA ASP A 217 8.62 -7.78 11.50
C ASP A 217 8.08 -8.74 10.41
N ALA A 218 6.77 -8.74 10.18
CA ALA A 218 6.11 -9.35 9.03
C ALA A 218 6.08 -8.38 7.85
N THR A 219 5.78 -8.90 6.66
CA THR A 219 5.44 -8.07 5.50
C THR A 219 3.92 -7.94 5.42
N PHE A 220 3.43 -6.72 5.51
CA PHE A 220 2.03 -6.39 5.27
C PHE A 220 1.78 -6.28 3.76
N TYR A 221 0.60 -6.72 3.30
CA TYR A 221 0.17 -6.68 1.90
C TYR A 221 -1.24 -6.10 1.78
N LEU A 222 -1.43 -5.28 0.76
CA LEU A 222 -2.73 -4.79 0.30
C LEU A 222 -2.80 -4.95 -1.22
N GLY A 223 -3.86 -5.59 -1.73
CA GLY A 223 -3.97 -5.92 -3.15
C GLY A 223 -3.31 -7.24 -3.54
N ALA A 224 -3.16 -7.47 -4.86
CA ALA A 224 -2.74 -8.74 -5.42
C ALA A 224 -1.90 -8.56 -6.68
N ARG A 225 -0.79 -9.30 -6.77
CA ARG A 225 0.18 -9.24 -7.87
C ARG A 225 -0.43 -9.42 -9.28
N LYS A 226 -1.41 -10.32 -9.42
CA LYS A 226 -2.01 -10.68 -10.71
C LYS A 226 -3.22 -9.80 -11.09
N HIS A 227 -3.66 -8.87 -10.24
CA HIS A 227 -4.96 -8.21 -10.39
C HIS A 227 -4.91 -6.68 -10.13
N GLY A 228 -3.91 -6.01 -10.70
CA GLY A 228 -3.74 -4.56 -10.58
C GLY A 228 -2.50 -4.20 -9.77
N SER A 229 -2.68 -3.46 -8.68
CA SER A 229 -1.59 -3.02 -7.81
C SER A 229 -1.39 -3.91 -6.58
N LEU A 230 -0.16 -3.90 -6.06
CA LEU A 230 0.21 -4.52 -4.80
C LEU A 230 1.01 -3.53 -3.96
N THR A 231 0.48 -3.19 -2.78
CA THR A 231 1.22 -2.42 -1.78
C THR A 231 1.79 -3.37 -0.74
N ARG A 232 3.05 -3.16 -0.35
CA ARG A 232 3.68 -3.89 0.75
C ARG A 232 4.28 -2.92 1.74
N ILE A 233 4.19 -3.23 3.04
CA ILE A 233 4.89 -2.51 4.10
C ILE A 233 5.74 -3.49 4.88
N MET A 234 7.01 -3.17 5.13
CA MET A 234 7.93 -4.07 5.81
C MET A 234 9.07 -3.33 6.51
N HIS A 235 9.64 -4.00 7.51
CA HIS A 235 10.96 -3.69 8.04
C HIS A 235 12.01 -4.32 7.12
N LYS A 236 12.68 -3.50 6.30
CA LYS A 236 13.64 -3.94 5.29
C LYS A 236 15.03 -4.06 5.94
N VAL A 237 15.36 -5.29 6.36
CA VAL A 237 16.64 -5.67 6.99
C VAL A 237 17.48 -6.65 6.17
N ILE A 238 16.93 -7.15 5.07
CA ILE A 238 17.60 -8.05 4.11
C ILE A 238 17.66 -7.33 2.78
N ASP A 239 18.80 -7.35 2.11
CA ASP A 239 19.02 -6.74 0.81
C ASP A 239 18.47 -7.65 -0.30
N THR A 240 19.19 -8.75 -0.53
CA THR A 240 18.88 -9.79 -1.51
C THR A 240 18.51 -11.08 -0.78
N GLN A 241 17.44 -11.72 -1.24
CA GLN A 241 17.04 -13.05 -0.78
C GLN A 241 16.92 -13.98 -1.99
N THR A 242 17.77 -15.01 -2.05
CA THR A 242 17.61 -16.14 -2.97
C THR A 242 16.93 -17.29 -2.23
N LYS A 243 16.68 -18.42 -2.91
CA LYS A 243 16.17 -19.63 -2.25
C LYS A 243 17.11 -20.15 -1.16
N HIS A 244 18.41 -19.86 -1.25
CA HIS A 244 19.44 -20.49 -0.40
C HIS A 244 20.24 -19.50 0.44
N THR A 245 20.22 -18.20 0.11
CA THR A 245 21.04 -17.19 0.77
C THR A 245 20.25 -15.90 1.00
N SER A 246 20.47 -15.27 2.15
CA SER A 246 20.01 -13.92 2.45
C SER A 246 21.20 -13.06 2.86
N LYS A 247 21.34 -11.89 2.26
CA LYS A 247 22.33 -10.89 2.69
C LYS A 247 21.64 -9.89 3.60
N ALA A 248 22.06 -9.82 4.86
CA ALA A 248 21.60 -8.77 5.77
C ALA A 248 22.07 -7.40 5.29
N LEU A 249 21.23 -6.38 5.50
CA LEU A 249 21.59 -4.98 5.27
C LEU A 249 22.50 -4.47 6.39
N ALA A 250 23.38 -3.53 6.05
CA ALA A 250 24.08 -2.77 7.08
C ALA A 250 23.08 -1.93 7.91
N GLU A 251 23.45 -1.59 9.15
CA GLU A 251 22.55 -0.87 10.09
C GLU A 251 22.02 0.45 9.53
N ASP A 252 22.81 1.15 8.73
CA ASP A 252 22.46 2.42 8.08
C ASP A 252 21.57 2.25 6.84
N GLU A 253 21.52 1.05 6.28
CA GLU A 253 20.65 0.70 5.17
C GLU A 253 19.29 0.14 5.63
N LYS A 254 19.18 -0.29 6.89
CA LYS A 254 17.91 -0.74 7.47
C LYS A 254 16.89 0.40 7.48
N ARG A 255 15.63 0.05 7.19
CA ARG A 255 14.56 1.03 6.98
C ARG A 255 13.17 0.44 7.12
N ALA A 256 12.20 1.28 7.42
CA ALA A 256 10.80 0.96 7.17
C ALA A 256 10.50 1.30 5.71
N ARG A 257 9.93 0.36 4.95
CA ARG A 257 9.61 0.55 3.54
C ARG A 257 8.12 0.38 3.31
N ILE A 258 7.53 1.28 2.53
CA ILE A 258 6.29 1.04 1.82
C ILE A 258 6.57 1.03 0.31
N GLU A 259 6.19 -0.04 -0.37
CA GLU A 259 6.41 -0.23 -1.80
C GLU A 259 5.10 -0.49 -2.52
N VAL A 260 4.99 0.02 -3.74
CA VAL A 260 3.81 -0.11 -4.57
C VAL A 260 4.25 -0.59 -5.93
N ARG A 261 3.75 -1.77 -6.29
CA ARG A 261 3.80 -2.29 -7.64
C ARG A 261 2.53 -1.92 -8.40
N THR A 262 2.65 -1.42 -9.62
CA THR A 262 1.52 -1.10 -10.50
C THR A 262 1.57 -1.88 -11.80
N GLY A 263 0.47 -2.53 -12.18
CA GLY A 263 0.37 -3.25 -13.45
C GLY A 263 -0.05 -2.39 -14.65
N LYS A 264 -0.10 -3.03 -15.83
CA LYS A 264 -0.47 -2.44 -17.13
C LYS A 264 -1.72 -1.56 -17.11
N ASP A 265 -2.78 -1.95 -16.39
CA ASP A 265 -4.04 -1.18 -16.39
C ASP A 265 -3.86 0.22 -15.78
N TRP A 266 -3.19 0.32 -14.64
CA TRP A 266 -2.93 1.62 -14.00
C TRP A 266 -1.96 2.46 -14.83
N LEU A 267 -0.96 1.82 -15.45
CA LEU A 267 -0.02 2.50 -16.35
C LEU A 267 -0.76 3.12 -17.55
N ARG A 268 -1.67 2.36 -18.18
CA ARG A 268 -2.50 2.85 -19.29
C ARG A 268 -3.44 3.98 -18.86
N GLU A 269 -4.09 3.84 -17.71
CA GLU A 269 -4.97 4.88 -17.15
C GLU A 269 -4.23 6.20 -16.84
N ASN A 270 -2.91 6.16 -16.70
CA ASN A 270 -2.06 7.32 -16.45
C ASN A 270 -1.20 7.70 -17.66
N GLU A 271 -1.44 7.11 -18.84
CA GLU A 271 -0.68 7.38 -20.07
C GLU A 271 0.83 7.13 -19.91
N LEU A 272 1.20 6.05 -19.20
CA LEU A 272 2.57 5.63 -18.91
C LEU A 272 2.90 4.31 -19.60
N THR A 273 2.68 4.25 -20.91
CA THR A 273 2.84 3.04 -21.72
C THR A 273 4.26 2.82 -22.20
N GLU A 274 5.04 3.89 -22.38
CA GLU A 274 6.44 3.86 -22.80
C GLU A 274 7.34 4.46 -21.72
N VAL A 275 8.64 4.16 -21.76
CA VAL A 275 9.59 4.74 -20.79
C VAL A 275 9.67 6.26 -20.94
N ALA A 276 9.52 6.78 -22.15
CA ALA A 276 9.55 8.21 -22.45
C ALA A 276 8.39 8.99 -21.81
N ASP A 277 7.24 8.36 -21.59
CA ASP A 277 6.07 9.01 -20.97
C ASP A 277 6.38 9.51 -19.54
N PHE A 278 7.32 8.84 -18.86
CA PHE A 278 7.77 9.24 -17.53
C PHE A 278 8.58 10.53 -17.52
N ARG A 279 8.98 11.08 -18.67
CA ARG A 279 9.71 12.35 -18.77
C ARG A 279 8.95 13.53 -18.15
N SER A 280 7.63 13.54 -18.29
CA SER A 280 6.75 14.60 -17.78
C SER A 280 5.92 14.16 -16.57
N TYR A 281 6.07 12.91 -16.13
CA TYR A 281 5.26 12.34 -15.07
C TYR A 281 5.68 12.82 -13.69
N SER A 282 4.70 13.22 -12.88
CA SER A 282 4.92 13.53 -11.46
C SER A 282 4.58 12.33 -10.58
N PHE A 283 5.59 11.77 -9.92
CA PHE A 283 5.41 10.66 -8.98
C PHE A 283 4.57 11.05 -7.76
N THR A 284 4.36 12.34 -7.49
CA THR A 284 3.42 12.78 -6.45
C THR A 284 1.98 12.35 -6.72
N LYS A 285 1.59 12.12 -7.99
CA LYS A 285 0.27 11.59 -8.36
C LYS A 285 -0.02 10.23 -7.72
N MET A 286 1.01 9.39 -7.54
CA MET A 286 0.88 8.08 -6.87
C MET A 286 0.43 8.18 -5.42
N GLN A 287 0.64 9.32 -4.76
CA GLN A 287 0.17 9.53 -3.38
C GLN A 287 -1.35 9.42 -3.28
N GLY A 288 -2.06 9.98 -4.27
CA GLY A 288 -3.51 9.96 -4.34
C GLY A 288 -4.09 8.57 -4.57
N ASP A 289 -3.29 7.60 -5.01
CA ASP A 289 -3.78 6.25 -5.31
C ASP A 289 -3.33 5.20 -4.31
N PHE A 290 -2.07 5.26 -3.87
CA PHE A 290 -1.44 4.14 -3.17
C PHE A 290 -0.83 4.53 -1.82
N PHE A 291 -0.29 5.75 -1.69
CA PHE A 291 0.33 6.22 -0.45
C PHE A 291 -0.64 7.09 0.36
N GLN A 292 -1.84 6.58 0.59
CA GLN A 292 -2.87 7.26 1.38
C GLN A 292 -2.77 6.88 2.85
N PHE A 293 -2.53 7.87 3.71
CA PHE A 293 -2.55 7.70 5.15
C PHE A 293 -3.62 8.59 5.76
N LYS A 294 -4.52 7.96 6.51
CA LYS A 294 -5.68 8.63 7.09
C LYS A 294 -5.89 8.21 8.54
N LEU A 295 -6.67 9.01 9.24
CA LEU A 295 -7.12 8.77 10.60
C LEU A 295 -8.65 8.69 10.60
N PRO A 296 -9.27 7.71 11.27
CA PRO A 296 -10.71 7.62 11.34
C PRO A 296 -11.28 8.74 12.22
N LEU A 297 -12.41 9.28 11.79
CA LEU A 297 -13.32 10.03 12.65
C LEU A 297 -14.12 8.98 13.42
N LEU A 298 -14.02 8.97 14.75
CA LEU A 298 -14.76 8.04 15.61
C LEU A 298 -15.80 8.84 16.41
N GLY A 299 -16.91 8.23 16.83
CA GLY A 299 -17.90 8.94 17.64
C GLY A 299 -17.35 9.27 19.02
N LYS A 300 -17.74 10.42 19.57
CA LYS A 300 -17.43 10.79 20.95
C LYS A 300 -18.32 9.96 21.88
N THR A 301 -17.73 9.22 22.80
CA THR A 301 -18.44 8.52 23.89
C THR A 301 -19.09 9.55 24.82
N THR A 302 -20.30 10.00 24.51
CA THR A 302 -21.12 10.77 25.46
C THR A 302 -22.01 9.83 26.28
N PRO A 303 -22.17 10.06 27.59
CA PRO A 303 -22.92 9.18 28.49
C PRO A 303 -24.37 8.87 28.05
N GLN A 304 -25.00 9.77 27.28
CA GLN A 304 -26.44 9.75 26.96
C GLN A 304 -26.80 9.21 25.56
N SER A 305 -25.83 8.75 24.75
CA SER A 305 -26.12 8.30 23.38
C SER A 305 -26.23 6.78 23.26
N LYS A 306 -27.30 6.27 22.62
CA LYS A 306 -27.42 4.87 22.15
C LYS A 306 -26.31 4.47 21.14
N SER A 307 -25.48 5.41 20.67
CA SER A 307 -24.27 5.15 19.85
C SER A 307 -23.06 4.64 20.64
N LYS A 308 -23.10 4.62 21.98
CA LYS A 308 -21.97 4.24 22.85
C LYS A 308 -21.28 2.94 22.42
N PHE A 309 -22.05 1.92 22.03
CA PHE A 309 -21.53 0.62 21.63
C PHE A 309 -20.77 0.67 20.29
N ASN A 310 -21.26 1.41 19.30
CA ASN A 310 -20.59 1.60 18.01
C ASN A 310 -19.31 2.45 18.13
N ASP A 311 -19.28 3.36 19.09
CA ASP A 311 -18.16 4.29 19.27
C ASP A 311 -17.01 3.66 20.06
N ILE A 312 -17.32 2.85 21.09
CA ILE A 312 -16.32 2.05 21.84
C ILE A 312 -15.69 1.02 20.90
N THR A 313 -16.52 0.27 20.18
CA THR A 313 -16.04 -0.69 19.16
C THR A 313 -15.27 0.02 18.05
N GLY A 314 -15.67 1.25 17.70
CA GLY A 314 -14.90 2.27 16.99
C GLY A 314 -13.41 2.29 17.32
N ILE A 315 -13.12 2.67 18.56
CA ILE A 315 -11.81 2.89 19.14
C ILE A 315 -11.05 1.57 19.26
N ASP A 316 -11.69 0.51 19.74
CA ASP A 316 -11.04 -0.79 19.95
C ASP A 316 -10.66 -1.46 18.62
N THR A 317 -11.50 -1.39 17.58
CA THR A 317 -11.13 -1.83 16.24
C THR A 317 -9.91 -1.06 15.71
N PHE A 318 -9.86 0.26 15.92
CA PHE A 318 -8.70 1.06 15.52
C PHE A 318 -7.45 0.67 16.32
N ARG A 319 -7.59 0.50 17.63
CA ARG A 319 -6.51 0.05 18.52
C ARG A 319 -5.92 -1.27 18.03
N ASN A 320 -6.78 -2.21 17.67
CA ASN A 320 -6.38 -3.56 17.28
C ASN A 320 -5.82 -3.60 15.85
N GLY A 321 -6.51 -3.07 14.84
CA GLY A 321 -6.10 -3.24 13.43
C GLY A 321 -5.89 -1.95 12.63
N GLY A 322 -5.99 -0.79 13.27
CA GLY A 322 -5.78 0.52 12.65
C GLY A 322 -6.90 0.96 11.71
N THR A 323 -6.57 1.89 10.83
CA THR A 323 -7.49 2.53 9.87
C THR A 323 -8.14 1.51 8.95
N ILE A 324 -7.37 0.58 8.40
CA ILE A 324 -7.90 -0.49 7.54
C ILE A 324 -8.91 -1.38 8.26
N ALA A 325 -8.71 -1.69 9.54
CA ALA A 325 -9.68 -2.48 10.30
C ALA A 325 -11.00 -1.73 10.49
N VAL A 326 -10.94 -0.42 10.77
CA VAL A 326 -12.14 0.43 10.84
C VAL A 326 -12.87 0.45 9.48
N GLN A 327 -12.13 0.57 8.37
CA GLN A 327 -12.71 0.48 7.03
C GLN A 327 -13.40 -0.87 6.80
N GLY A 328 -12.72 -1.97 7.14
CA GLY A 328 -13.24 -3.32 7.02
C GLY A 328 -14.54 -3.49 7.82
N ARG A 329 -14.55 -3.08 9.08
CA ARG A 329 -15.74 -3.11 9.94
C ARG A 329 -16.90 -2.33 9.32
N ASP A 330 -16.65 -1.09 8.89
CA ASP A 330 -17.70 -0.24 8.36
C ASP A 330 -18.28 -0.80 7.05
N LEU A 331 -17.46 -1.46 6.22
CA LEU A 331 -17.91 -2.20 5.04
C LEU A 331 -18.77 -3.42 5.42
N LEU A 332 -18.40 -4.17 6.45
CA LEU A 332 -19.18 -5.32 6.92
C LEU A 332 -20.49 -4.93 7.60
N LEU A 333 -20.55 -3.77 8.26
CA LEU A 333 -21.78 -3.25 8.87
C LEU A 333 -22.77 -2.70 7.84
N LYS A 334 -22.32 -2.35 6.62
CA LYS A 334 -23.16 -1.69 5.61
C LYS A 334 -24.37 -2.55 5.18
N PRO A 335 -24.23 -3.85 4.83
CA PRO A 335 -25.38 -4.71 4.53
C PRO A 335 -26.30 -4.89 5.73
N PHE A 336 -25.74 -5.10 6.93
CA PHE A 336 -26.51 -5.27 8.16
C PHE A 336 -27.37 -4.04 8.46
N ARG A 337 -26.77 -2.84 8.42
CA ARG A 337 -27.51 -1.58 8.60
C ARG A 337 -28.59 -1.42 7.55
N SER A 338 -28.30 -1.68 6.27
CA SER A 338 -29.29 -1.60 5.20
C SER A 338 -30.52 -2.50 5.47
N ASN A 339 -30.29 -3.74 5.90
CA ASN A 339 -31.36 -4.69 6.21
C ASN A 339 -32.14 -4.31 7.48
N VAL A 340 -31.45 -3.96 8.57
CA VAL A 340 -32.10 -3.49 9.80
C VAL A 340 -32.92 -2.23 9.54
N PHE A 341 -32.39 -1.27 8.78
CA PHE A 341 -33.13 -0.06 8.42
C PHE A 341 -34.36 -0.36 7.56
N LYS A 342 -34.29 -1.33 6.64
CA LYS A 342 -35.47 -1.78 5.88
C LYS A 342 -36.56 -2.34 6.82
N VAL A 343 -36.19 -3.21 7.75
CA VAL A 343 -37.12 -3.81 8.72
C VAL A 343 -37.71 -2.75 9.66
N LEU A 344 -36.86 -1.88 10.23
CA LEU A 344 -37.28 -0.81 11.13
C LEU A 344 -38.18 0.20 10.41
N LYS A 345 -37.85 0.57 9.16
CA LYS A 345 -38.68 1.45 8.33
C LYS A 345 -40.05 0.82 8.06
N ALA A 346 -40.10 -0.48 7.76
CA ALA A 346 -41.37 -1.18 7.58
C ALA A 346 -42.20 -1.19 8.88
N HIS A 347 -41.56 -1.47 10.01
CA HIS A 347 -42.22 -1.47 11.32
C HIS A 347 -42.77 -0.09 11.72
N LEU A 348 -41.99 0.97 11.54
CA LEU A 348 -42.40 2.34 11.88
C LEU A 348 -43.51 2.86 10.96
N ARG A 349 -43.46 2.52 9.66
CA ARG A 349 -44.55 2.82 8.72
C ARG A 349 -45.87 2.15 9.13
N ARG A 350 -45.82 0.88 9.58
CA ARG A 350 -47.02 0.18 10.08
C ARG A 350 -47.62 0.84 11.33
N ARG A 351 -46.83 1.59 12.09
CA ARG A 351 -47.28 2.33 13.29
C ARG A 351 -47.66 3.80 13.00
N GLY A 352 -47.83 4.18 11.73
CA GLY A 352 -48.17 5.55 11.35
C GLY A 352 -47.06 6.59 11.59
N ASN A 353 -45.86 6.16 11.98
CA ASN A 353 -44.78 7.06 12.30
C ASN A 353 -43.95 7.39 11.04
N PRO A 354 -43.75 8.69 10.71
CA PRO A 354 -42.93 9.07 9.56
C PRO A 354 -41.46 8.73 9.82
N PHE A 355 -40.95 7.70 9.12
CA PHE A 355 -39.53 7.36 9.17
C PHE A 355 -38.73 8.16 8.14
N ARG A 356 -38.06 9.23 8.58
CA ARG A 356 -37.01 9.87 7.78
C ARG A 356 -35.82 8.92 7.70
N THR A 357 -35.56 8.40 6.51
CA THR A 357 -34.36 7.58 6.27
C THR A 357 -33.15 8.50 6.43
N PRO A 358 -32.21 8.20 7.34
CA PRO A 358 -30.95 8.94 7.36
C PRO A 358 -30.32 8.85 5.97
N SER A 359 -29.83 9.97 5.44
CA SER A 359 -29.08 9.97 4.19
C SER A 359 -27.97 8.91 4.29
N ILE A 360 -28.10 7.83 3.53
CA ILE A 360 -27.04 6.84 3.34
C ILE A 360 -26.00 7.56 2.48
N ARG A 361 -25.04 8.22 3.13
CA ARG A 361 -23.99 8.97 2.42
C ARG A 361 -23.21 8.02 1.49
N LYS A 362 -22.94 8.48 0.27
CA LYS A 362 -22.16 7.75 -0.75
C LYS A 362 -20.79 7.32 -0.17
N GLU A 363 -20.31 6.19 -0.67
CA GLU A 363 -19.13 5.44 -0.23
C GLU A 363 -17.87 6.28 0.05
N GLY A 364 -17.16 5.92 1.12
CA GLY A 364 -15.71 6.14 1.23
C GLY A 364 -15.19 7.53 1.59
N ALA A 365 -16.02 8.58 1.64
CA ALA A 365 -15.48 9.96 1.61
C ALA A 365 -15.61 10.81 2.90
N VAL A 366 -16.25 10.35 3.99
CA VAL A 366 -16.71 11.29 5.03
C VAL A 366 -16.34 10.96 6.48
N ASP A 367 -15.79 9.78 6.77
CA ASP A 367 -15.43 9.34 8.13
C ASP A 367 -13.91 9.23 8.37
N PHE A 368 -13.09 9.78 7.48
CA PHE A 368 -11.63 9.79 7.63
C PHE A 368 -11.07 11.16 7.29
N ILE A 369 -9.97 11.52 7.96
CA ILE A 369 -9.17 12.70 7.63
C ILE A 369 -7.77 12.29 7.21
N SER A 370 -7.10 13.08 6.36
CA SER A 370 -5.71 12.82 6.02
C SER A 370 -4.82 12.96 7.25
N TYR A 371 -3.88 12.02 7.43
CA TYR A 371 -2.76 12.24 8.34
C TYR A 371 -1.76 13.16 7.62
N SER A 372 -1.98 14.47 7.75
CA SER A 372 -1.32 15.50 6.93
C SER A 372 0.19 15.51 7.09
N GLU A 373 0.72 15.29 8.29
CA GLU A 373 2.16 15.32 8.57
C GLU A 373 2.90 14.19 7.86
N LEU A 374 2.44 12.94 8.00
CA LEU A 374 2.99 11.80 7.26
C LEU A 374 2.81 11.97 5.76
N SER A 375 1.61 12.42 5.34
CA SER A 375 1.31 12.66 3.93
C SER A 375 2.24 13.72 3.33
N LYS A 376 2.60 14.78 4.07
CA LYS A 376 3.54 15.81 3.63
C LYS A 376 4.95 15.24 3.42
N ASN A 377 5.44 14.43 4.37
CA ASN A 377 6.75 13.78 4.26
C ASN A 377 6.84 12.86 3.03
N ILE A 378 5.82 12.04 2.80
CA ILE A 378 5.75 11.14 1.65
C ILE A 378 5.65 11.92 0.34
N ARG A 379 4.83 12.97 0.29
CA ARG A 379 4.74 13.86 -0.88
C ARG A 379 6.09 14.45 -1.23
N THR A 380 6.80 14.96 -0.22
CA THR A 380 8.14 15.55 -0.39
C THR A 380 9.11 14.52 -0.97
N ALA A 381 9.10 13.29 -0.44
CA ALA A 381 9.94 12.22 -0.96
C ALA A 381 9.63 11.88 -2.44
N LEU A 382 8.34 11.81 -2.81
CA LEU A 382 7.90 11.57 -4.19
C LEU A 382 8.19 12.75 -5.13
N GLN A 383 8.13 13.98 -4.63
CA GLN A 383 8.54 15.18 -5.38
C GLN A 383 10.04 15.13 -5.68
N ASN A 384 10.87 14.80 -4.69
CA ASN A 384 12.31 14.65 -4.88
C ASN A 384 12.67 13.56 -5.92
N LEU A 385 11.88 12.48 -6.00
CA LEU A 385 12.01 11.48 -7.07
C LEU A 385 11.64 12.09 -8.43
N THR A 386 10.53 12.83 -8.51
CA THR A 386 10.11 13.55 -9.73
C THR A 386 11.20 14.48 -10.23
N ASP A 387 11.77 15.29 -9.34
CA ASP A 387 12.83 16.25 -9.70
C ASP A 387 14.10 15.54 -10.17
N ARG A 388 14.47 14.42 -9.52
CA ARG A 388 15.62 13.61 -9.92
C ARG A 388 15.44 13.01 -11.31
N GLU A 389 14.28 12.43 -11.60
CA GLU A 389 13.98 11.89 -12.92
C GLU A 389 13.94 13.00 -13.98
N GLY A 390 13.28 14.12 -13.69
CA GLY A 390 13.27 15.28 -14.59
C GLY A 390 14.68 15.81 -14.90
N ASN A 391 15.56 15.84 -13.91
CA ASN A 391 16.98 16.18 -14.10
C ASN A 391 17.71 15.16 -14.98
N ALA A 392 17.46 13.87 -14.80
CA ALA A 392 18.07 12.82 -15.62
C ALA A 392 17.64 12.93 -17.09
N TRP A 393 16.35 13.18 -17.35
CA TRP A 393 15.85 13.41 -18.70
C TRP A 393 16.42 14.68 -19.35
N ARG A 394 16.60 15.76 -18.59
CA ARG A 394 17.24 17.01 -19.09
C ARG A 394 18.74 16.89 -19.37
N LYS A 395 19.41 15.83 -18.91
CA LYS A 395 20.81 15.57 -19.23
C LYS A 395 20.99 14.73 -20.51
N LEU A 396 19.91 14.10 -20.97
CA LEU A 396 19.90 13.27 -22.17
C LEU A 396 19.69 14.09 -23.45
N TYR A 397 19.01 15.22 -23.35
CA TYR A 397 18.78 16.19 -24.43
C TYR A 397 19.42 17.51 -24.06
#